data_AF-A0A528D9D0-F1
#
_entry.id   AF-A0A528D9D0-F1
#
_cell.length_a   1.000
_cell.length_b   1.000
_cell.length_c   1.000
_cell.angle_alpha   90.00
_cell.angle_beta   90.00
_cell.angle_gamma   90.00
#
_symmetry.space_group_name_H-M   'P 1'
#
loop_
_entity.id
_entity.type
_entity.pdbx_description
1 polymer ?
#
loop_
_entity_poly.entity_id
_entity_poly.type
_entity_poly.pdbx_seq_one_letter_code
_entity_poly.pdbx_strand_id
1 'polypeptide(L)'
;MSPELFTRAWIFIRGVPSMKFLPPEGPPEIAFAGRSNVGKSSLINALVGQKGLARTSNTPGRTQELNYFVPDGFSGEGADLPPMALVD
;
A
#
# COMPACT_ATOMS: atom_id res chain seq x y z
N MET A 1 14.67 10.93 5.51
CA MET A 1 13.24 10.92 5.14
C MET A 1 12.68 12.27 5.50
N SER A 2 12.18 13.05 4.52
CA SER A 2 11.52 14.32 4.84
C SER A 2 10.20 14.01 5.58
N PRO A 3 9.84 14.78 6.61
CA PRO A 3 8.57 14.60 7.33
C PRO A 3 7.34 14.78 6.43
N GLU A 4 7.52 15.33 5.23
CA GLU A 4 6.47 15.58 4.24
C GLU A 4 5.87 14.31 3.62
N LEU A 5 6.53 13.15 3.74
CA LEU A 5 6.08 11.94 3.07
C LEU A 5 4.70 11.46 3.56
N PHE A 6 4.50 11.47 4.87
CA PHE A 6 3.26 10.99 5.50
C PHE A 6 2.21 12.09 5.69
N THR A 7 2.54 13.34 5.36
CA THR A 7 1.57 14.45 5.37
C THR A 7 0.83 14.60 4.05
N ARG A 8 1.30 13.95 2.98
CA ARG A 8 0.64 13.94 1.67
C ARG A 8 -0.50 12.92 1.66
N ALA A 9 -1.44 13.09 0.73
CA ALA A 9 -2.45 12.06 0.46
C ALA A 9 -1.77 10.80 -0.08
N TRP A 10 -2.37 9.64 0.22
CA TRP A 10 -1.93 8.35 -0.31
C TRP A 10 -3.06 7.74 -1.13
N ILE A 11 -2.68 7.05 -2.21
CA ILE A 11 -3.61 6.47 -3.17
C ILE A 11 -3.42 4.97 -3.30
N PHE A 12 -4.52 4.26 -3.54
CA PHE A 12 -4.50 2.85 -3.91
C PHE A 12 -4.15 2.72 -5.39
N ILE A 13 -3.14 1.90 -5.69
CA ILE A 13 -2.68 1.67 -7.05
C ILE A 13 -3.34 0.44 -7.65
N ARG A 14 -3.17 -0.72 -6.99
CA ARG A 14 -3.72 -1.99 -7.46
C ARG A 14 -3.73 -3.07 -6.38
N GLY A 15 -4.62 -4.03 -6.57
CA GLY A 15 -4.59 -5.34 -5.93
C GLY A 15 -3.89 -6.35 -6.84
N VAL A 16 -3.01 -7.17 -6.27
CA VAL A 16 -2.28 -8.23 -6.97
C VAL A 16 -2.68 -9.58 -6.37
N PRO A 17 -3.51 -10.39 -7.07
CA PRO A 17 -4.05 -11.63 -6.50
C PRO A 17 -3.07 -12.81 -6.52
N SER A 18 -1.96 -12.70 -7.27
CA SER A 18 -0.91 -13.74 -7.33
C SER A 18 0.38 -13.19 -7.92
N MET A 19 1.50 -13.86 -7.66
CA MET A 19 2.86 -13.45 -8.05
C MET A 19 3.01 -13.14 -9.55
N LYS A 20 2.29 -13.85 -10.43
CA LYS A 20 2.35 -13.62 -11.89
C LYS A 20 1.80 -12.25 -12.34
N PHE A 21 1.09 -11.55 -11.45
CA PHE A 21 0.54 -10.22 -11.71
C PHE A 21 1.29 -9.12 -10.96
N LEU A 22 2.45 -9.42 -10.38
CA LEU A 22 3.32 -8.41 -9.79
C LEU A 22 3.69 -7.35 -10.86
N PRO A 23 3.74 -6.08 -10.47
CA PRO A 23 4.28 -5.06 -11.36
C PRO A 23 5.76 -5.34 -11.65
N PRO A 24 6.32 -4.71 -12.69
CA PRO A 24 7.77 -4.58 -12.83
C PRO A 24 8.40 -3.98 -11.58
N GLU A 25 9.72 -4.12 -11.44
CA GLU A 25 10.47 -3.52 -10.34
C GLU A 25 10.15 -2.02 -10.23
N GLY A 26 9.78 -1.61 -9.01
CA GLY A 26 9.29 -0.27 -8.70
C GLY A 26 10.08 0.38 -7.58
N PRO A 27 9.48 1.32 -6.84
CA PRO A 27 10.15 1.92 -5.69
C PRO A 27 10.32 0.89 -4.55
N PRO A 28 11.13 1.20 -3.53
CA PRO A 28 11.22 0.38 -2.33
C PRO A 28 9.84 0.13 -1.69
N GLU A 29 9.59 -1.11 -1.28
CA GLU A 29 8.31 -1.54 -0.73
C GLU A 29 8.41 -1.87 0.77
N ILE A 30 7.43 -1.43 1.55
CA ILE A 30 7.23 -1.86 2.94
C ILE A 30 5.97 -2.71 3.02
N ALA A 31 6.15 -4.02 3.20
CA ALA A 31 5.06 -4.97 3.33
C ALA A 31 4.64 -5.20 4.80
N PHE A 32 3.34 -5.20 5.05
CA PHE A 32 2.74 -5.49 6.35
C PHE A 32 2.23 -6.92 6.39
N ALA A 33 2.99 -7.82 7.01
CA ALA A 33 2.61 -9.23 7.16
C ALA A 33 2.02 -9.54 8.56
N GLY A 34 1.05 -10.45 8.62
CA GLY A 34 0.42 -10.88 9.87
C GLY A 34 -0.77 -11.81 9.64
N ARG A 35 -1.34 -12.37 10.72
CA ARG A 35 -2.57 -13.18 10.63
C ARG A 35 -3.73 -12.35 10.07
N SER A 36 -4.77 -13.02 9.56
CA SER A 36 -6.00 -12.32 9.14
C SER A 36 -6.56 -11.50 10.30
N ASN A 37 -7.02 -10.29 10.00
CA ASN A 37 -7.75 -9.40 10.91
C ASN A 37 -6.97 -8.93 12.16
N VAL A 38 -5.62 -8.97 12.14
CA VAL A 38 -4.79 -8.44 13.24
C VAL A 38 -4.60 -6.91 13.20
N GLY A 39 -5.20 -6.22 12.24
CA GLY A 39 -5.16 -4.76 12.15
C GLY A 39 -4.12 -4.18 11.19
N LYS A 40 -3.57 -4.96 10.25
CA LYS A 40 -2.59 -4.49 9.25
C LYS A 40 -3.09 -3.28 8.45
N SER A 41 -4.27 -3.40 7.84
CA SER A 41 -4.92 -2.31 7.10
C SER A 41 -5.26 -1.11 7.99
N SER A 42 -5.60 -1.36 9.27
CA SER A 42 -5.83 -0.28 10.24
C SER A 42 -4.54 0.48 10.56
N LEU A 43 -3.41 -0.23 10.69
CA LEU A 43 -2.10 0.38 10.90
C LEU A 43 -1.69 1.22 9.69
N ILE A 44 -1.92 0.75 8.47
CA ILE A 44 -1.66 1.52 7.24
C ILE A 44 -2.48 2.82 7.25
N ASN A 45 -3.78 2.74 7.49
CA ASN A 45 -4.66 3.92 7.58
C ASN A 45 -4.19 4.93 8.65
N ALA A 46 -3.73 4.43 9.81
CA ALA A 46 -3.21 5.27 10.89
C ALA A 46 -1.87 5.92 10.53
N LEU A 47 -0.97 5.17 9.88
CA LEU A 47 0.37 5.64 9.48
C LEU A 47 0.30 6.79 8.48
N VAL A 48 -0.63 6.70 7.51
CA VAL A 48 -0.79 7.74 6.47
C VAL A 48 -1.85 8.79 6.83
N GLY A 49 -2.46 8.70 8.02
CA GLY A 49 -3.49 9.63 8.45
C GLY A 49 -4.79 9.63 7.63
N GLN A 50 -5.04 8.59 6.82
CA GLN A 50 -6.18 8.51 5.89
C GLN A 50 -7.13 7.37 6.28
N LYS A 51 -8.37 7.70 6.62
CA LYS A 51 -9.39 6.70 6.95
C LYS A 51 -9.91 6.01 5.69
N GLY A 52 -9.92 4.69 5.70
CA GLY A 52 -10.57 3.88 4.66
C GLY A 52 -9.76 3.69 3.38
N LEU A 53 -8.48 4.09 3.35
CA LEU A 53 -7.59 3.82 2.21
C LEU A 53 -7.37 2.30 2.06
N ALA A 54 -6.84 1.67 3.10
CA ALA A 54 -6.73 0.23 3.18
C ALA A 54 -8.02 -0.35 3.78
N ARG A 55 -8.65 -1.29 3.07
CA ARG A 55 -9.93 -1.87 3.47
C ARG A 55 -9.75 -2.89 4.58
N THR A 56 -10.33 -2.64 5.74
CA THR A 56 -10.41 -3.61 6.84
C THR A 56 -11.51 -4.64 6.53
N SER A 57 -11.16 -5.77 5.91
CA SER A 57 -12.11 -6.89 5.76
C SER A 57 -12.25 -7.66 7.08
N ASN A 58 -13.49 -7.91 7.52
CA ASN A 58 -13.77 -8.78 8.66
C ASN A 58 -13.98 -10.25 8.25
N THR A 59 -14.09 -10.55 6.95
CA THR A 59 -14.36 -11.91 6.46
C THR A 59 -13.04 -12.65 6.21
N PRO A 60 -12.72 -13.72 6.96
CA PRO A 60 -11.50 -14.50 6.75
C PRO A 60 -11.55 -15.32 5.45
N GLY A 61 -10.39 -15.59 4.84
CA GLY A 61 -10.21 -16.80 4.02
C GLY A 61 -10.41 -16.72 2.51
N ARG A 62 -10.33 -15.56 1.86
CA ARG A 62 -10.06 -15.50 0.40
C ARG A 62 -8.62 -15.10 0.19
N THR A 63 -7.96 -15.68 -0.82
CA THR A 63 -6.64 -15.27 -1.34
C THR A 63 -6.53 -13.74 -1.21
N GLN A 64 -5.73 -13.29 -0.24
CA GLN A 64 -5.62 -11.86 0.05
C GLN A 64 -4.69 -11.31 -1.03
N GLU A 65 -5.26 -10.49 -1.91
CA GLU A 65 -4.48 -9.75 -2.90
C GLU A 65 -3.48 -8.85 -2.16
N LEU A 66 -2.26 -8.74 -2.67
CA LEU A 66 -1.33 -7.71 -2.20
C LEU A 66 -1.85 -6.35 -2.68
N ASN A 67 -2.16 -5.45 -1.75
CA ASN A 67 -2.68 -4.12 -2.08
C ASN A 67 -1.57 -3.10 -1.98
N TYR A 68 -1.32 -2.39 -3.09
CA TYR A 68 -0.25 -1.40 -3.18
C TYR A 68 -0.79 0.01 -2.97
N PHE A 69 -0.11 0.76 -2.12
CA PHE A 69 -0.41 2.15 -1.81
C PHE A 69 0.84 3.01 -1.96
N VAL A 70 0.72 4.19 -2.57
CA VAL A 70 1.84 5.13 -2.76
C VAL A 70 1.40 6.55 -2.41
N PRO A 71 2.34 7.46 -2.10
CA PRO A 71 2.02 8.88 -1.98
C PRO A 71 1.50 9.44 -3.30
N ASP A 72 0.58 10.40 -3.21
CA ASP A 72 0.02 11.08 -4.38
C ASP A 72 0.99 12.10 -5.00
N GLY A 73 0.78 12.39 -6.28
CA GLY A 73 1.54 13.38 -7.06
C GLY A 73 2.84 12.84 -7.65
N PHE A 74 2.90 11.54 -7.92
CA PHE A 74 3.96 10.88 -8.69
C PHE A 74 3.33 10.22 -9.91
N SER A 75 3.92 10.40 -11.09
CA SER A 75 3.44 9.79 -12.34
C SER A 75 3.71 8.29 -12.40
N GLY A 76 4.72 7.81 -11.66
CA GLY A 76 5.12 6.40 -11.70
C GLY A 76 5.90 6.02 -12.96
N GLU A 77 6.33 7.00 -13.76
CA GLU A 77 7.04 6.78 -15.03
C GLU A 77 8.43 7.43 -15.02
N GLY A 78 9.38 6.77 -15.68
CA GLY A 78 10.75 7.27 -15.85
C GLY A 78 11.44 7.56 -14.51
N ALA A 79 11.80 8.82 -14.30
CA ALA A 79 12.48 9.28 -13.08
C ALA A 79 11.51 9.74 -11.96
N ASP A 80 10.20 9.81 -12.23
CA ASP A 80 9.19 10.32 -11.31
C ASP A 80 8.44 9.16 -10.62
N LEU A 81 9.23 8.26 -10.05
CA LEU A 81 8.72 7.18 -9.21
C LEU A 81 8.39 7.72 -7.82
N PRO A 82 7.32 7.22 -7.17
CA PRO A 82 7.09 7.52 -5.77
C PRO A 82 8.27 7.04 -4.92
N PRO A 83 8.57 7.70 -3.80
CA PRO A 83 9.74 7.35 -2.98
C PRO A 83 9.62 5.97 -2.31
N MET A 84 8.40 5.44 -2.18
CA MET A 84 8.14 4.10 -1.66
C MET A 84 6.70 3.66 -1.95
N ALA A 85 6.44 2.37 -1.74
CA ALA A 85 5.10 1.80 -1.63
C ALA A 85 4.87 1.14 -0.26
N LEU A 86 3.64 1.20 0.24
CA LEU A 86 3.15 0.34 1.32
C LEU A 86 2.35 -0.82 0.70
N VAL A 87 2.53 -2.02 1.24
CA VAL A 87 1.86 -3.22 0.77
C VAL A 87 1.10 -3.89 1.92
N ASP A 88 -0.21 -4.07 1.76
CA ASP A 88 -1.08 -4.86 2.67
C ASP A 88 -1.32 -6.27 2.14
#